data_AF-A0A2R7KBE8-F1
#
_entry.id   AF-A0A2R7KBE8-F1
#
_cell.length_a   1.000
_cell.length_b   1.000
_cell.length_c   1.000
_cell.angle_alpha   90.00
_cell.angle_beta   90.00
_cell.angle_gamma   90.00
#
_symmetry.space_group_name_H-M   'P 1'
#
loop_
_entity.id
_entity.type
_entity.pdbx_description
1 polymer ?
#
loop_
_entity_poly.entity_id
_entity_poly.type
_entity_poly.pdbx_seq_one_letter_code
_entity_poly.pdbx_strand_id
1 'polypeptide(L)'
;MSNQLHLDQFRVQLQDSLLSGVFVKVSLGNYQGNEKELKNIYVRRVKIKRNDMLSFTYRYKTRDIFKNYPLEEGIQMIVQLISNDFKICTLFTTLKELILEHNRKGEIAVRETLIKGAGVPDLAHNKEKKRLIKPAVERNYLHDLNITDEQGEVFKNAQDKYKQINQYIELLSPMIKELPAGSLKKVADMGSGKGYLTFALYDYLQNVLKLDVQVTGVEYREDLVKLCNRIAVKSGFTGLNFAEGSIQDFDASSTDLLIALHACDTATDDAIFKGIKAGSKLIVVAPCCHKQIRKEIVKGKKRNELDFLTRHGIFLERQAEMVTDAMRALILEYFGYKTKVMQFISDAHTPKNVLVVGVKTKDNPGNRKEVLEKIRETKVYFGIGYHHLERLLGLDA
;
A
#
# COMPACT_ATOMS: atom_id res chain seq x y z
N MET A 1 -51.49 -18.77 2.02
CA MET A 1 -51.53 -17.77 0.92
C MET A 1 -50.68 -16.52 1.18
N SER A 2 -50.55 -16.02 2.42
CA SER A 2 -49.79 -14.80 2.74
C SER A 2 -48.26 -14.89 2.46
N ASN A 3 -47.60 -16.00 2.85
CA ASN A 3 -46.14 -16.13 2.68
C ASN A 3 -45.68 -16.15 1.21
N GLN A 4 -46.39 -16.85 0.33
CA GLN A 4 -46.05 -16.93 -1.08
C GLN A 4 -46.14 -15.54 -1.74
N LEU A 5 -47.17 -14.77 -1.39
CA LEU A 5 -47.34 -13.40 -1.86
C LEU A 5 -46.16 -12.51 -1.47
N HIS A 6 -45.68 -12.61 -0.22
CA HIS A 6 -44.52 -11.83 0.25
C HIS A 6 -43.21 -12.26 -0.45
N LEU A 7 -43.03 -13.55 -0.73
CA LEU A 7 -41.87 -14.05 -1.48
C LEU A 7 -41.89 -13.58 -2.93
N ASP A 8 -43.06 -13.58 -3.57
CA ASP A 8 -43.22 -13.10 -4.94
C ASP A 8 -42.99 -11.58 -5.03
N GLN A 9 -43.52 -10.81 -4.08
CA GLN A 9 -43.25 -9.38 -3.97
C GLN A 9 -41.76 -9.09 -3.78
N PHE A 10 -41.07 -9.86 -2.91
CA PHE A 10 -39.63 -9.74 -2.73
C PHE A 10 -38.86 -10.05 -4.01
N ARG A 11 -39.24 -11.13 -4.71
CA ARG A 11 -38.61 -11.54 -5.97
C ARG A 11 -38.71 -10.42 -7.01
N VAL A 12 -39.88 -9.81 -7.15
CA VAL A 12 -40.10 -8.67 -8.07
C VAL A 12 -39.22 -7.49 -7.67
N GLN A 13 -39.20 -7.09 -6.39
CA GLN A 13 -38.36 -5.98 -5.92
C GLN A 13 -36.86 -6.25 -6.12
N LEU A 14 -36.42 -7.49 -5.93
CA LEU A 14 -35.04 -7.90 -6.20
C LEU A 14 -34.72 -7.81 -7.70
N GLN A 15 -35.59 -8.33 -8.57
CA GLN A 15 -35.45 -8.24 -10.02
C GLN A 15 -35.40 -6.79 -10.50
N ASP A 16 -36.35 -5.97 -10.06
CA ASP A 16 -36.43 -4.55 -10.41
C ASP A 16 -35.19 -3.79 -9.96
N SER A 17 -34.69 -4.07 -8.75
CA SER A 17 -33.48 -3.43 -8.23
C SER A 17 -32.23 -3.75 -9.06
N LEU A 18 -32.15 -4.97 -9.61
CA LEU A 18 -31.05 -5.39 -10.47
C LEU A 18 -31.16 -4.75 -11.86
N LEU A 19 -32.37 -4.71 -12.44
CA LEU A 19 -32.62 -4.09 -13.74
C LEU A 19 -32.38 -2.58 -13.72
N SER A 20 -32.83 -1.90 -12.67
CA SER A 20 -32.69 -0.44 -12.50
C SER A 20 -31.31 -0.01 -11.98
N GLY A 21 -30.41 -0.96 -11.66
CA GLY A 21 -29.05 -0.65 -11.22
C GLY A 21 -28.95 -0.07 -9.81
N VAL A 22 -30.03 -0.12 -9.01
CA VAL A 22 -30.05 0.36 -7.61
C VAL A 22 -29.73 -0.74 -6.60
N PHE A 23 -29.55 -1.97 -7.04
CA PHE A 23 -29.18 -3.12 -6.21
C PHE A 23 -27.80 -2.96 -5.56
N VAL A 24 -27.72 -3.03 -4.24
CA VAL A 24 -26.45 -2.98 -3.48
C VAL A 24 -25.98 -4.39 -3.09
N LYS A 25 -26.79 -5.12 -2.34
CA LYS A 25 -26.48 -6.49 -1.86
C LYS A 25 -27.73 -7.18 -1.33
N VAL A 26 -27.68 -8.51 -1.21
CA VAL A 26 -28.56 -9.29 -0.34
C VAL A 26 -27.76 -9.88 0.82
N SER A 27 -28.38 -9.95 1.99
CA SER A 27 -27.84 -10.68 3.14
C SER A 27 -28.87 -11.70 3.63
N LEU A 28 -28.52 -12.98 3.63
CA LEU A 28 -29.29 -14.03 4.29
C LEU A 28 -28.64 -14.37 5.64
N GLY A 29 -29.44 -14.40 6.70
CA GLY A 29 -29.00 -14.65 8.06
C GLY A 29 -29.98 -15.48 8.86
N ASN A 30 -29.57 -15.87 10.07
CA ASN A 30 -30.29 -16.82 10.91
C ASN A 30 -30.57 -18.13 10.16
N TYR A 31 -29.47 -18.80 9.76
CA TYR A 31 -29.50 -20.09 9.08
C TYR A 31 -30.04 -21.21 9.99
N GLN A 32 -30.93 -22.04 9.46
CA GLN A 32 -31.61 -23.17 10.11
C GLN A 32 -31.65 -24.41 9.20
N GLY A 33 -30.86 -24.42 8.12
CA GLY A 33 -30.78 -25.56 7.20
C GLY A 33 -29.81 -26.65 7.67
N ASN A 34 -29.63 -27.68 6.84
CA ASN A 34 -28.88 -28.89 7.18
C ASN A 34 -27.35 -28.77 7.02
N GLU A 35 -26.86 -27.67 6.43
CA GLU A 35 -25.43 -27.50 6.16
C GLU A 35 -24.67 -27.07 7.42
N LYS A 36 -23.79 -27.95 7.91
CA LYS A 36 -23.04 -27.69 9.14
C LYS A 36 -22.16 -26.44 9.02
N GLU A 37 -22.20 -25.63 10.08
CA GLU A 37 -21.37 -24.43 10.29
C GLU A 37 -21.62 -23.25 9.35
N LEU A 38 -22.57 -23.34 8.40
CA LEU A 38 -22.98 -22.21 7.59
C LEU A 38 -23.71 -21.18 8.47
N LYS A 39 -23.32 -19.91 8.38
CA LYS A 39 -23.89 -18.82 9.20
C LYS A 39 -24.72 -17.84 8.37
N ASN A 40 -24.13 -17.37 7.27
CA ASN A 40 -24.69 -16.30 6.45
C ASN A 40 -24.36 -16.53 4.98
N ILE A 41 -25.20 -15.99 4.10
CA ILE A 41 -24.87 -15.82 2.69
C ILE A 41 -24.97 -14.35 2.34
N TYR A 42 -23.94 -13.82 1.72
CA TYR A 42 -23.94 -12.46 1.18
C TYR A 42 -23.92 -12.51 -0.33
N VAL A 43 -24.82 -11.77 -0.98
CA VAL A 43 -24.93 -11.74 -2.45
C VAL A 43 -24.66 -10.33 -2.96
N ARG A 44 -23.84 -10.21 -4.00
CA ARG A 44 -23.54 -8.95 -4.72
C ARG A 44 -23.62 -9.16 -6.23
N ARG A 45 -23.90 -8.09 -6.98
CA ARG A 45 -23.83 -8.11 -8.45
C ARG A 45 -22.40 -7.88 -8.90
N VAL A 46 -21.96 -8.65 -9.89
CA VAL A 46 -20.58 -8.71 -10.37
C VAL A 46 -20.54 -8.81 -11.88
N LYS A 47 -19.48 -8.30 -12.51
CA LYS A 47 -19.19 -8.59 -13.92
C LYS A 47 -18.05 -9.60 -14.04
N ILE A 48 -18.33 -10.77 -14.65
CA ILE A 48 -17.33 -11.81 -14.93
C ILE A 48 -17.33 -12.07 -16.43
N LYS A 49 -16.16 -11.94 -17.08
CA LYS A 49 -16.01 -12.12 -18.53
C LYS A 49 -17.05 -11.32 -19.35
N ARG A 50 -17.35 -10.08 -18.91
CA ARG A 50 -18.36 -9.14 -19.47
C ARG A 50 -19.84 -9.50 -19.25
N ASN A 51 -20.15 -10.59 -18.54
CA ASN A 51 -21.52 -10.95 -18.17
C ASN A 51 -21.85 -10.51 -16.74
N ASP A 52 -23.07 -9.98 -16.55
CA ASP A 52 -23.61 -9.68 -15.22
C ASP A 52 -24.02 -10.98 -14.50
N MET A 53 -23.52 -11.15 -13.30
CA MET A 53 -23.70 -12.34 -12.46
C MET A 53 -23.98 -11.91 -11.01
N LEU A 54 -24.52 -12.82 -10.20
CA LEU A 54 -24.61 -12.68 -8.76
C LEU A 54 -23.54 -13.55 -8.09
N SER A 55 -22.68 -12.92 -7.27
CA SER A 55 -21.67 -13.61 -6.47
C SER A 55 -22.18 -13.85 -5.07
N PHE A 56 -22.21 -15.11 -4.67
CA PHE A 56 -22.64 -15.61 -3.38
C PHE A 56 -21.40 -15.93 -2.55
N THR A 57 -21.29 -15.28 -1.39
CA THR A 57 -20.29 -15.59 -0.37
C THR A 57 -20.97 -16.36 0.76
N TYR A 58 -20.74 -17.66 0.80
CA TYR A 58 -21.20 -18.56 1.87
C TYR A 58 -20.20 -18.47 3.02
N ARG A 59 -20.62 -17.87 4.13
CA ARG A 59 -19.79 -17.68 5.31
C ARG A 59 -20.00 -18.78 6.33
N TYR A 60 -18.97 -19.58 6.53
CA TYR A 60 -18.93 -20.61 7.57
C TYR A 60 -18.19 -20.08 8.80
N LYS A 61 -18.08 -20.89 9.85
CA LYS A 61 -17.35 -20.54 11.07
C LYS A 61 -15.86 -20.26 10.83
N THR A 62 -15.21 -20.97 9.90
CA THR A 62 -13.75 -20.96 9.69
C THR A 62 -13.33 -20.65 8.25
N ARG A 63 -14.28 -20.52 7.31
CA ARG A 63 -13.99 -20.28 5.89
C ARG A 63 -15.14 -19.57 5.18
N ASP A 64 -14.83 -18.91 4.07
CA ASP A 64 -15.81 -18.36 3.14
C ASP A 64 -15.69 -19.12 1.80
N ILE A 65 -16.82 -19.52 1.21
CA ILE A 65 -16.90 -20.15 -0.13
C ILE A 65 -17.59 -19.19 -1.09
N PHE A 66 -17.01 -19.01 -2.29
CA PHE A 66 -17.55 -18.12 -3.31
C PHE A 66 -18.15 -18.92 -4.47
N LYS A 67 -19.37 -18.59 -4.88
CA LYS A 67 -20.01 -19.14 -6.09
C LYS A 67 -20.63 -18.00 -6.90
N ASN A 68 -20.58 -18.08 -8.23
CA ASN A 68 -21.13 -17.05 -9.10
C ASN A 68 -22.19 -17.66 -10.00
N TYR A 69 -23.33 -16.99 -10.11
CA TYR A 69 -24.49 -17.49 -10.85
C TYR A 69 -25.04 -16.42 -11.79
N PRO A 70 -25.62 -16.80 -12.93
CA PRO A 70 -26.41 -15.89 -13.76
C PRO A 70 -27.51 -15.21 -12.93
N LEU A 71 -27.91 -14.00 -13.32
CA LEU A 71 -28.86 -13.20 -12.54
C LEU A 71 -30.15 -13.97 -12.24
N GLU A 72 -30.76 -14.61 -13.25
CA GLU A 72 -32.02 -15.36 -13.09
C GLU A 72 -31.88 -16.53 -12.11
N GLU A 73 -30.82 -17.33 -12.25
CA GLU A 73 -30.53 -18.47 -11.37
C GLU A 73 -30.27 -18.00 -9.93
N GLY A 74 -29.46 -16.94 -9.77
CA GLY A 74 -29.16 -16.35 -8.47
C GLY A 74 -30.40 -15.81 -7.75
N ILE A 75 -31.31 -15.14 -8.48
CA ILE A 75 -32.59 -14.68 -7.91
C ILE A 75 -33.42 -15.87 -7.40
N GLN A 76 -33.54 -16.94 -8.21
CA GLN A 76 -34.27 -18.14 -7.81
C GLN A 76 -33.66 -18.79 -6.55
N MET A 77 -32.34 -18.89 -6.49
CA MET A 77 -31.65 -19.41 -5.29
C MET A 77 -31.90 -18.56 -4.05
N ILE A 78 -31.86 -17.22 -4.15
CA ILE A 78 -32.14 -16.36 -2.99
C ILE A 78 -33.54 -16.64 -2.44
N VAL A 79 -34.55 -16.73 -3.31
CA VAL A 79 -35.94 -17.02 -2.94
C VAL A 79 -36.07 -18.41 -2.30
N GLN A 80 -35.39 -19.42 -2.87
CA GLN A 80 -35.39 -20.77 -2.30
C GLN A 80 -34.72 -20.82 -0.92
N LEU A 81 -33.62 -20.11 -0.74
CA LEU A 81 -32.86 -20.07 0.51
C LEU A 81 -33.65 -19.38 1.63
N ILE A 82 -34.33 -18.26 1.37
CA ILE A 82 -35.21 -17.63 2.38
C ILE A 82 -36.46 -18.48 2.65
N SER A 83 -36.98 -19.19 1.65
CA SER A 83 -38.16 -20.04 1.86
C SER A 83 -37.90 -21.22 2.80
N ASN A 84 -36.69 -21.77 2.82
CA ASN A 84 -36.39 -23.05 3.48
C ASN A 84 -35.34 -22.93 4.59
N ASP A 85 -34.21 -22.29 4.30
CA ASP A 85 -32.98 -22.47 5.08
C ASP A 85 -32.63 -21.27 5.96
N PHE A 86 -33.03 -20.06 5.58
CA PHE A 86 -32.74 -18.83 6.31
C PHE A 86 -34.02 -18.24 6.88
N LYS A 87 -33.92 -17.60 8.05
CA LYS A 87 -35.08 -16.91 8.66
C LYS A 87 -35.10 -15.42 8.41
N ILE A 88 -34.01 -14.84 7.93
CA ILE A 88 -33.92 -13.41 7.61
C ILE A 88 -33.24 -13.24 6.25
N CYS A 89 -33.86 -12.45 5.38
CA CYS A 89 -33.28 -11.98 4.13
C CYS A 89 -33.44 -10.47 4.03
N THR A 90 -32.34 -9.75 3.82
CA THR A 90 -32.36 -8.30 3.65
C THR A 90 -31.82 -7.94 2.28
N LEU A 91 -32.66 -7.31 1.46
CA LEU A 91 -32.28 -6.64 0.21
C LEU A 91 -31.92 -5.19 0.52
N PHE A 92 -30.69 -4.82 0.20
CA PHE A 92 -30.20 -3.46 0.28
C PHE A 92 -30.21 -2.86 -1.13
N THR A 93 -30.86 -1.72 -1.27
CA THR A 93 -30.80 -0.87 -2.47
C THR A 93 -30.25 0.50 -2.09
N THR A 94 -30.01 1.37 -3.06
CA THR A 94 -29.60 2.76 -2.77
C THR A 94 -30.70 3.58 -2.10
N LEU A 95 -31.97 3.20 -2.30
CA LEU A 95 -33.13 3.97 -1.86
C LEU A 95 -33.73 3.43 -0.57
N LYS A 96 -33.61 2.12 -0.34
CA LYS A 96 -34.30 1.42 0.74
C LYS A 96 -33.66 0.09 1.11
N GLU A 97 -33.97 -0.35 2.32
CA GLU A 97 -33.73 -1.71 2.81
C GLU A 97 -35.07 -2.43 2.93
N LEU A 98 -35.17 -3.60 2.31
CA LEU A 98 -36.34 -4.48 2.37
C LEU A 98 -35.94 -5.76 3.11
N ILE A 99 -36.58 -6.01 4.25
CA ILE A 99 -36.30 -7.14 5.14
C ILE A 99 -37.48 -8.11 5.09
N LEU A 100 -37.21 -9.36 4.75
CA LEU A 100 -38.11 -10.49 5.00
C LEU A 100 -37.62 -11.25 6.22
N GLU A 101 -38.51 -11.46 7.17
CA GLU A 101 -38.22 -12.19 8.39
C GLU A 101 -39.32 -13.20 8.69
N HIS A 102 -38.93 -14.44 8.98
CA HIS A 102 -39.82 -15.47 9.47
C HIS A 102 -40.01 -15.30 10.97
N ASN A 103 -41.27 -15.20 11.41
CA ASN A 103 -41.59 -15.22 12.83
C ASN A 103 -41.48 -16.66 13.41
N ARG A 104 -41.65 -16.79 14.73
CA ARG A 104 -41.60 -18.09 15.42
C ARG A 104 -42.67 -19.09 14.96
N LYS A 105 -43.75 -18.63 14.30
CA LYS A 105 -44.83 -19.44 13.73
C LYS A 105 -44.60 -19.80 12.25
N GLY A 106 -43.49 -19.34 11.65
CA GLY A 106 -43.15 -19.59 10.24
C GLY A 106 -43.81 -18.64 9.25
N GLU A 107 -44.54 -17.63 9.71
CA GLU A 107 -45.13 -16.59 8.84
C GLU A 107 -44.08 -15.55 8.47
N ILE A 108 -44.14 -15.04 7.25
CA ILE A 108 -43.21 -14.04 6.74
C ILE A 108 -43.78 -12.64 7.01
N ALA A 109 -42.98 -11.82 7.69
CA ALA A 109 -43.21 -10.39 7.80
C ALA A 109 -42.26 -9.64 6.86
N VAL A 110 -42.76 -8.58 6.23
CA VAL A 110 -41.98 -7.68 5.37
C VAL A 110 -41.84 -6.34 6.09
N ARG A 111 -40.62 -5.83 6.18
CA ARG A 111 -40.33 -4.48 6.69
C ARG A 111 -39.53 -3.71 5.65
N GLU A 112 -39.94 -2.47 5.40
CA GLU A 112 -39.26 -1.57 4.47
C GLU A 112 -38.76 -0.33 5.24
N THR A 113 -37.52 0.08 4.99
CA THR A 113 -36.93 1.30 5.56
C THR A 113 -36.26 2.10 4.46
N LEU A 114 -36.66 3.37 4.27
CA LEU A 114 -36.06 4.26 3.29
C LEU A 114 -34.70 4.77 3.78
N ILE A 115 -33.68 4.73 2.91
CA ILE A 115 -32.35 5.26 3.17
C ILE A 115 -32.29 6.72 2.66
N LYS A 116 -31.98 7.68 3.54
CA LYS A 116 -31.72 9.07 3.15
C LYS A 116 -30.28 9.22 2.64
N GLY A 117 -30.09 9.51 1.35
CA GLY A 117 -28.78 9.82 0.74
C GLY A 117 -28.23 8.75 -0.20
N ALA A 118 -29.01 8.38 -1.22
CA ALA A 118 -28.71 7.31 -2.18
C ALA A 118 -27.45 7.56 -3.03
N GLY A 119 -26.31 7.01 -2.62
CA GLY A 119 -25.15 6.82 -3.49
C GLY A 119 -25.34 5.56 -4.35
N VAL A 120 -25.12 5.67 -5.67
CA VAL A 120 -25.15 4.55 -6.64
C VAL A 120 -24.33 3.37 -6.10
N PRO A 121 -24.81 2.11 -6.19
CA PRO A 121 -24.03 0.97 -5.74
C PRO A 121 -22.83 0.80 -6.67
N ASP A 122 -21.66 0.72 -6.07
CA ASP A 122 -20.44 0.38 -6.78
C ASP A 122 -20.53 -1.09 -7.26
N LEU A 123 -20.77 -1.26 -8.56
CA LEU A 123 -20.84 -2.57 -9.25
C LEU A 123 -19.45 -3.22 -9.39
N ALA A 124 -18.39 -2.56 -8.94
CA ALA A 124 -17.05 -3.12 -8.97
C ALA A 124 -16.86 -4.12 -7.82
N HIS A 125 -16.61 -5.39 -8.19
CA HIS A 125 -16.05 -6.40 -7.27
C HIS A 125 -14.61 -6.14 -6.86
N ASN A 126 -14.03 -5.05 -7.34
CA ASN A 126 -12.88 -4.43 -6.75
C ASN A 126 -13.46 -3.33 -5.85
N LYS A 127 -13.17 -3.31 -4.55
CA LYS A 127 -13.03 -2.00 -3.91
C LYS A 127 -12.10 -1.24 -4.85
N GLU A 128 -12.58 -0.26 -5.60
CA GLU A 128 -11.67 0.60 -6.35
C GLU A 128 -10.78 1.21 -5.28
N LYS A 129 -9.58 0.62 -5.13
CA LYS A 129 -8.57 1.16 -4.24
C LYS A 129 -8.45 2.61 -4.68
N LYS A 130 -8.67 3.55 -3.75
CA LYS A 130 -8.58 4.98 -4.04
C LYS A 130 -7.13 5.28 -4.43
N ARG A 131 -6.83 5.09 -5.71
CA ARG A 131 -5.52 5.31 -6.31
C ARG A 131 -5.32 6.82 -6.42
N LEU A 132 -4.26 7.31 -5.79
CA LEU A 132 -3.89 8.73 -5.82
C LEU A 132 -3.36 9.11 -7.20
N ILE A 133 -2.71 8.17 -7.90
CA ILE A 133 -2.32 8.30 -9.29
C ILE A 133 -3.29 7.46 -10.12
N LYS A 134 -4.27 8.11 -10.75
CA LYS A 134 -5.23 7.45 -11.66
C LYS A 134 -4.66 7.42 -13.07
N PRO A 135 -4.80 6.33 -13.82
CA PRO A 135 -4.27 6.28 -15.16
C PRO A 135 -5.19 7.13 -16.06
N ALA A 136 -4.59 7.95 -16.92
CA ALA A 136 -5.32 8.90 -17.77
C ALA A 136 -4.43 9.29 -18.95
N VAL A 137 -5.05 9.63 -20.08
CA VAL A 137 -4.34 10.13 -21.28
C VAL A 137 -3.46 11.34 -20.95
N GLU A 138 -3.96 12.25 -20.09
CA GLU A 138 -3.26 13.43 -19.59
C GLU A 138 -1.95 13.09 -18.84
N ARG A 139 -1.84 11.87 -18.27
CA ARG A 139 -0.63 11.39 -17.59
C ARG A 139 0.27 10.62 -18.55
N ASN A 140 0.69 11.29 -19.62
CA ASN A 140 1.49 10.70 -20.69
C ASN A 140 2.82 10.06 -20.22
N TYR A 141 3.38 10.47 -19.06
CA TYR A 141 4.56 9.83 -18.49
C TYR A 141 4.31 8.34 -18.18
N LEU A 142 3.09 7.95 -17.80
CA LEU A 142 2.74 6.54 -17.57
C LEU A 142 2.82 5.74 -18.88
N HIS A 143 2.38 6.33 -19.98
CA HIS A 143 2.49 5.72 -21.30
C HIS A 143 3.95 5.58 -21.73
N ASP A 144 4.73 6.66 -21.64
CA ASP A 144 6.13 6.67 -22.07
C ASP A 144 7.04 5.76 -21.22
N LEU A 145 6.63 5.49 -19.98
CA LEU A 145 7.26 4.50 -19.11
C LEU A 145 6.77 3.07 -19.34
N ASN A 146 5.88 2.83 -20.33
CA ASN A 146 5.25 1.55 -20.65
C ASN A 146 4.38 0.98 -19.52
N ILE A 147 3.62 1.86 -18.83
CA ILE A 147 2.63 1.46 -17.82
C ILE A 147 1.21 1.43 -18.42
N THR A 148 0.87 2.40 -19.27
CA THR A 148 -0.45 2.49 -19.92
C THR A 148 -0.32 2.46 -21.44
N ASP A 149 -1.42 2.12 -22.12
CA ASP A 149 -1.60 2.35 -23.55
C ASP A 149 -1.97 3.82 -23.85
N GLU A 150 -2.17 4.11 -25.13
CA GLU A 150 -2.52 5.45 -25.64
C GLU A 150 -3.88 5.95 -25.11
N GLN A 151 -4.77 5.03 -24.73
CA GLN A 151 -6.08 5.33 -24.16
C GLN A 151 -6.01 5.57 -22.64
N GLY A 152 -4.83 5.41 -22.03
CA GLY A 152 -4.62 5.56 -20.60
C GLY A 152 -5.04 4.32 -19.80
N GLU A 153 -5.18 3.15 -20.43
CA GLU A 153 -5.47 1.89 -19.76
C GLU A 153 -4.17 1.16 -19.40
N VAL A 154 -4.08 0.61 -18.19
CA VAL A 154 -2.85 -0.01 -17.68
C VAL A 154 -2.62 -1.37 -18.34
N PHE A 155 -1.46 -1.58 -18.95
CA PHE A 155 -1.12 -2.85 -19.59
C PHE A 155 -1.21 -4.02 -18.59
N LYS A 156 -1.65 -5.20 -19.07
CA LYS A 156 -1.80 -6.40 -18.23
C LYS A 156 -0.51 -6.78 -17.50
N ASN A 157 0.64 -6.67 -18.17
CA ASN A 157 1.96 -6.94 -17.61
C ASN A 157 2.53 -5.81 -16.75
N ALA A 158 1.92 -4.61 -16.77
CA ALA A 158 2.33 -3.45 -15.97
C ALA A 158 1.50 -3.26 -14.69
N GLN A 159 0.50 -4.11 -14.46
CA GLN A 159 -0.40 -4.00 -13.30
C GLN A 159 0.35 -3.99 -11.96
N ASP A 160 1.40 -4.79 -11.82
CA ASP A 160 2.16 -4.85 -10.56
C ASP A 160 3.02 -3.60 -10.34
N LYS A 161 3.65 -3.07 -11.39
CA LYS A 161 4.36 -1.79 -11.33
C LYS A 161 3.39 -0.65 -10.99
N TYR A 162 2.21 -0.66 -11.59
CA TYR A 162 1.20 0.36 -11.32
C TYR A 162 0.63 0.29 -9.89
N LYS A 163 0.47 -0.91 -9.34
CA LYS A 163 0.15 -1.10 -7.91
C LYS A 163 1.27 -0.57 -7.03
N GLN A 164 2.53 -0.87 -7.35
CA GLN A 164 3.70 -0.39 -6.61
C GLN A 164 3.74 1.14 -6.57
N ILE A 165 3.53 1.80 -7.72
CA ILE A 165 3.44 3.27 -7.81
C ILE A 165 2.40 3.82 -6.83
N ASN A 166 1.18 3.29 -6.86
CA ASN A 166 0.11 3.80 -6.00
C ASN A 166 0.33 3.49 -4.52
N GLN A 167 0.84 2.31 -4.19
CA GLN A 167 1.15 1.94 -2.81
C GLN A 167 2.26 2.83 -2.24
N TYR A 168 3.27 3.15 -3.03
CA TYR A 168 4.33 4.09 -2.64
C TYR A 168 3.78 5.46 -2.29
N ILE A 169 2.93 6.03 -3.16
CA ILE A 169 2.32 7.35 -2.90
C ILE A 169 1.33 7.29 -1.72
N GLU A 170 0.56 6.22 -1.56
CA GLU A 170 -0.33 6.01 -0.42
C GLU A 170 0.44 6.00 0.90
N LEU A 171 1.60 5.37 0.92
CA LEU A 171 2.47 5.29 2.08
C LEU A 171 3.08 6.65 2.45
N LEU A 172 3.55 7.42 1.46
CA LEU A 172 4.19 8.71 1.70
C LEU A 172 3.20 9.85 1.97
N SER A 173 1.99 9.77 1.41
CA SER A 173 0.96 10.81 1.48
C SER A 173 0.73 11.36 2.90
N PRO A 174 0.51 10.53 3.94
CA PRO A 174 0.33 11.02 5.31
C PRO A 174 1.54 11.79 5.82
N MET A 175 2.75 11.28 5.60
CA MET A 175 3.99 11.89 6.11
C MET A 175 4.31 13.21 5.40
N ILE A 176 4.03 13.31 4.10
CA ILE A 176 4.16 14.56 3.34
C ILE A 176 3.15 15.60 3.85
N LYS A 177 1.91 15.19 4.13
CA LYS A 177 0.85 16.08 4.62
C LYS A 177 1.08 16.56 6.06
N GLU A 178 1.82 15.81 6.86
CA GLU A 178 2.23 16.22 8.21
C GLU A 178 3.34 17.29 8.21
N LEU A 179 4.03 17.51 7.08
CA LEU A 179 5.06 18.55 7.00
C LEU A 179 4.44 19.95 7.08
N PRO A 180 5.16 20.93 7.66
CA PRO A 180 4.68 22.31 7.68
C PRO A 180 4.39 22.83 6.28
N ALA A 181 3.28 23.56 6.12
CA ALA A 181 2.87 24.11 4.83
C ALA A 181 3.98 24.98 4.21
N GLY A 182 4.19 24.85 2.90
CA GLY A 182 5.22 25.58 2.15
C GLY A 182 6.67 25.18 2.46
N SER A 183 6.88 24.15 3.29
CA SER A 183 8.21 23.74 3.71
C SER A 183 8.86 22.70 2.80
N LEU A 184 8.08 21.98 1.98
CA LEU A 184 8.60 21.03 1.00
C LEU A 184 8.80 21.75 -0.33
N LYS A 185 10.06 22.00 -0.73
CA LYS A 185 10.40 22.67 -1.99
C LYS A 185 11.38 21.88 -2.83
N LYS A 186 12.34 21.19 -2.21
CA LYS A 186 13.37 20.42 -2.91
C LYS A 186 13.32 18.94 -2.54
N VAL A 187 13.25 18.09 -3.55
CA VAL A 187 13.24 16.63 -3.41
C VAL A 187 14.43 16.06 -4.18
N ALA A 188 15.15 15.13 -3.57
CA ALA A 188 16.19 14.35 -4.25
C ALA A 188 15.84 12.85 -4.18
N ASP A 189 15.83 12.18 -5.33
CA ASP A 189 15.67 10.73 -5.44
C ASP A 189 16.99 10.09 -5.90
N MET A 190 17.71 9.52 -4.95
CA MET A 190 19.04 8.96 -5.11
C MET A 190 18.96 7.51 -5.59
N GLY A 191 19.36 7.27 -6.84
CA GLY A 191 19.22 5.97 -7.50
C GLY A 191 17.84 5.80 -8.13
N SER A 192 17.39 6.80 -8.89
CA SER A 192 16.04 6.89 -9.45
C SER A 192 15.72 5.84 -10.54
N GLY A 193 16.74 5.22 -11.15
CA GLY A 193 16.56 4.24 -12.21
C GLY A 193 15.78 4.80 -13.39
N LYS A 194 14.73 4.08 -13.81
CA LYS A 194 13.79 4.51 -14.86
C LYS A 194 12.78 5.57 -14.40
N GLY A 195 12.87 6.04 -13.15
CA GLY A 195 12.10 7.16 -12.64
C GLY A 195 10.63 6.89 -12.30
N TYR A 196 10.11 5.67 -12.42
CA TYR A 196 8.66 5.38 -12.21
C TYR A 196 8.08 5.99 -10.93
N LEU A 197 8.81 5.84 -9.81
CA LEU A 197 8.41 6.35 -8.51
C LEU A 197 8.67 7.85 -8.39
N THR A 198 9.75 8.35 -8.98
CA THR A 198 10.10 9.78 -9.07
C THR A 198 9.02 10.57 -9.81
N PHE A 199 8.60 10.10 -10.99
CA PHE A 199 7.53 10.70 -11.78
C PHE A 199 6.19 10.69 -11.05
N ALA A 200 5.85 9.55 -10.44
CA ALA A 200 4.61 9.45 -9.66
C ALA A 200 4.60 10.36 -8.43
N LEU A 201 5.76 10.52 -7.78
CA LEU A 201 5.90 11.45 -6.67
C LEU A 201 5.76 12.89 -7.14
N TYR A 202 6.40 13.26 -8.25
CA TYR A 202 6.25 14.60 -8.83
C TYR A 202 4.79 14.89 -9.19
N ASP A 203 4.13 13.97 -9.91
CA ASP A 203 2.70 14.09 -10.25
C ASP A 203 1.82 14.25 -9.00
N TYR A 204 2.10 13.48 -7.95
CA TYR A 204 1.39 13.62 -6.69
C TYR A 204 1.62 14.98 -6.02
N LEU A 205 2.88 15.44 -5.91
CA LEU A 205 3.20 16.71 -5.27
C LEU A 205 2.63 17.91 -6.05
N GLN A 206 2.84 17.94 -7.37
CA GLN A 206 2.45 19.06 -8.23
C GLN A 206 0.96 19.02 -8.61
N ASN A 207 0.47 17.89 -9.11
CA ASN A 207 -0.87 17.84 -9.72
C ASN A 207 -1.96 17.47 -8.72
N VAL A 208 -1.64 16.67 -7.69
CA VAL A 208 -2.60 16.27 -6.65
C VAL A 208 -2.56 17.21 -5.45
N LEU A 209 -1.37 17.50 -4.90
CA LEU A 209 -1.23 18.38 -3.74
C LEU A 209 -1.06 19.87 -4.09
N LYS A 210 -0.85 20.21 -5.37
CA LYS A 210 -0.69 21.59 -5.85
C LYS A 210 0.49 22.32 -5.17
N LEU A 211 1.56 21.59 -4.87
CA LEU A 211 2.80 22.15 -4.33
C LEU A 211 3.73 22.56 -5.47
N ASP A 212 4.41 23.68 -5.31
CA ASP A 212 5.51 24.08 -6.20
C ASP A 212 6.81 23.45 -5.69
N VAL A 213 7.25 22.39 -6.38
CA VAL A 213 8.41 21.58 -5.97
C VAL A 213 9.40 21.38 -7.11
N GLN A 214 10.67 21.34 -6.74
CA GLN A 214 11.77 20.89 -7.58
C GLN A 214 12.16 19.48 -7.16
N VAL A 215 12.08 18.53 -8.08
CA VAL A 215 12.42 17.12 -7.87
C VAL A 215 13.59 16.78 -8.79
N THR A 216 14.68 16.29 -8.21
CA THR A 216 15.85 15.82 -8.95
C THR A 216 16.04 14.32 -8.74
N GLY A 217 15.93 13.54 -9.81
CA GLY A 217 16.34 12.14 -9.82
C GLY A 217 17.83 12.01 -10.14
N VAL A 218 18.58 11.27 -9.33
CA VAL A 218 20.01 11.02 -9.54
C VAL A 218 20.16 9.59 -10.05
N GLU A 219 20.85 9.44 -11.17
CA GLU A 219 21.08 8.15 -11.82
C GLU A 219 22.48 8.10 -12.44
N TYR A 220 23.17 6.98 -12.32
CA TYR A 220 24.54 6.84 -12.84
C TYR A 220 24.55 6.67 -14.36
N ARG A 221 23.49 6.06 -14.91
CA ARG A 221 23.38 5.74 -16.32
C ARG A 221 22.88 6.91 -17.16
N GLU A 222 23.77 7.50 -17.95
CA GLU A 222 23.44 8.61 -18.86
C GLU A 222 22.24 8.31 -19.79
N ASP A 223 22.11 7.06 -20.27
CA ASP A 223 20.99 6.66 -21.14
C ASP A 223 19.63 6.76 -20.44
N LEU A 224 19.58 6.44 -19.15
CA LEU A 224 18.39 6.59 -18.32
C LEU A 224 18.12 8.06 -17.99
N VAL A 225 19.15 8.84 -17.69
CA VAL A 225 19.03 10.29 -17.44
C VAL A 225 18.44 11.00 -18.65
N LYS A 226 18.97 10.74 -19.85
CA LYS A 226 18.45 11.29 -21.12
C LYS A 226 17.00 10.86 -21.38
N LEU A 227 16.68 9.58 -21.11
CA LEU A 227 15.31 9.07 -21.22
C LEU A 227 14.34 9.81 -20.29
N CYS A 228 14.66 9.87 -19.00
CA CYS A 228 13.80 10.47 -17.99
C CYS A 228 13.63 11.98 -18.22
N ASN A 229 14.69 12.73 -18.55
CA ASN A 229 14.55 14.15 -18.87
C ASN A 229 13.66 14.40 -20.10
N ARG A 230 13.77 13.57 -21.14
CA ARG A 230 12.88 13.67 -22.31
C ARG A 230 11.41 13.43 -21.94
N ILE A 231 11.15 12.43 -21.10
CA ILE A 231 9.78 12.15 -20.61
C ILE A 231 9.27 13.33 -19.77
N ALA A 232 10.08 13.87 -18.85
CA ALA A 232 9.70 15.01 -18.02
C ALA A 232 9.30 16.24 -18.86
N VAL A 233 10.08 16.57 -19.89
CA VAL A 233 9.75 17.66 -20.83
C VAL A 233 8.44 17.36 -21.58
N LYS A 234 8.27 16.16 -22.14
CA LYS A 234 7.06 15.78 -22.87
C LYS A 234 5.81 15.77 -21.98
N SER A 235 5.97 15.51 -20.68
CA SER A 235 4.91 15.56 -19.68
C SER A 235 4.63 16.97 -19.13
N GLY A 236 5.37 17.99 -19.55
CA GLY A 236 5.25 19.34 -19.02
C GLY A 236 5.67 19.46 -17.55
N PHE A 237 6.47 18.52 -17.05
CA PHE A 237 6.94 18.49 -15.66
C PHE A 237 8.18 19.38 -15.51
N THR A 238 7.96 20.69 -15.51
CA THR A 238 9.01 21.72 -15.51
C THR A 238 9.85 21.76 -14.24
N GLY A 239 9.32 21.26 -13.11
CA GLY A 239 10.04 21.11 -11.86
C GLY A 239 10.66 19.73 -11.65
N LEU A 240 10.66 18.85 -12.66
CA LEU A 240 11.28 17.53 -12.59
C LEU A 240 12.48 17.46 -13.54
N ASN A 241 13.64 17.13 -12.99
CA ASN A 241 14.85 16.87 -13.77
C ASN A 241 15.59 15.64 -13.27
N PHE A 242 16.48 15.13 -14.11
CA PHE A 242 17.36 14.01 -13.79
C PHE A 242 18.80 14.41 -14.06
N ALA A 243 19.68 14.07 -13.11
CA ALA A 243 21.10 14.37 -13.17
C ALA A 243 21.93 13.08 -13.19
N GLU A 244 22.95 13.06 -14.04
CA GLU A 244 23.94 12.00 -14.03
C GLU A 244 24.83 12.15 -12.78
N GLY A 245 24.96 11.08 -12.01
CA GLY A 245 25.83 11.09 -10.85
C GLY A 245 25.66 9.89 -9.92
N SER A 246 26.61 9.75 -9.00
CA SER A 246 26.53 8.80 -7.91
C SER A 246 25.83 9.44 -6.69
N ILE A 247 25.37 8.59 -5.76
CA ILE A 247 24.87 9.06 -4.47
C ILE A 247 25.95 9.85 -3.72
N GLN A 248 27.23 9.49 -3.87
CA GLN A 248 28.36 10.12 -3.16
C GLN A 248 28.71 11.50 -3.73
N ASP A 249 28.56 11.70 -5.03
CA ASP A 249 28.97 12.94 -5.71
C ASP A 249 27.86 13.99 -5.77
N PHE A 250 26.59 13.58 -5.70
CA PHE A 250 25.47 14.50 -5.82
C PHE A 250 25.34 15.47 -4.63
N ASP A 251 25.33 16.78 -4.88
CA ASP A 251 25.08 17.76 -3.83
C ASP A 251 23.60 17.76 -3.41
N ALA A 252 23.32 17.17 -2.26
CA ALA A 252 21.98 17.11 -1.68
C ALA A 252 21.67 18.29 -0.75
N SER A 253 22.53 19.31 -0.71
CA SER A 253 22.37 20.46 0.19
C SER A 253 20.99 21.11 0.02
N SER A 254 20.35 21.42 1.15
CA SER A 254 19.00 22.01 1.21
C SER A 254 17.86 21.13 0.66
N THR A 255 18.07 19.82 0.49
CA THR A 255 17.00 18.87 0.17
C THR A 255 16.02 18.76 1.34
N ASP A 256 14.73 18.95 1.09
CA ASP A 256 13.67 18.82 2.10
C ASP A 256 13.16 17.39 2.23
N LEU A 257 13.07 16.65 1.11
CA LEU A 257 12.71 15.24 1.05
C LEU A 257 13.78 14.47 0.31
N LEU A 258 14.45 13.55 1.01
CA LEU A 258 15.44 12.67 0.40
C LEU A 258 14.89 11.25 0.30
N ILE A 259 15.02 10.66 -0.88
CA ILE A 259 14.56 9.31 -1.20
C ILE A 259 15.74 8.48 -1.70
N ALA A 260 15.84 7.21 -1.27
CA ALA A 260 16.76 6.24 -1.86
C ALA A 260 16.18 4.82 -1.74
N LEU A 261 15.52 4.34 -2.80
CA LEU A 261 14.76 3.08 -2.76
C LEU A 261 15.49 1.87 -3.34
N HIS A 262 16.58 2.12 -4.07
CA HIS A 262 17.42 1.07 -4.67
C HIS A 262 18.91 1.30 -4.41
N ALA A 263 19.23 2.19 -3.47
CA ALA A 263 20.58 2.29 -2.94
C ALA A 263 20.86 1.03 -2.12
N CYS A 264 21.83 0.22 -2.53
CA CYS A 264 22.15 -1.05 -1.87
C CYS A 264 23.35 -0.93 -0.92
N ASP A 265 23.37 -1.75 0.13
CA ASP A 265 24.44 -1.83 1.13
C ASP A 265 24.74 -0.45 1.74
N THR A 266 25.99 0.02 1.67
CA THR A 266 26.41 1.30 2.23
C THR A 266 25.93 2.52 1.44
N ALA A 267 25.43 2.33 0.20
CA ALA A 267 24.88 3.44 -0.57
C ALA A 267 23.60 4.01 0.08
N THR A 268 22.82 3.17 0.78
CA THR A 268 21.70 3.65 1.60
C THR A 268 22.19 4.55 2.73
N ASP A 269 23.31 4.18 3.37
CA ASP A 269 23.91 4.93 4.46
C ASP A 269 24.45 6.28 3.98
N ASP A 270 25.11 6.32 2.81
CA ASP A 270 25.53 7.56 2.17
C ASP A 270 24.33 8.50 1.91
N ALA A 271 23.19 7.95 1.47
CA ALA A 271 21.97 8.71 1.24
C ALA A 271 21.36 9.25 2.55
N ILE A 272 21.29 8.43 3.61
CA ILE A 272 20.82 8.88 4.93
C ILE A 272 21.74 9.98 5.48
N PHE A 273 23.05 9.80 5.38
CA PHE A 273 24.04 10.79 5.80
C PHE A 273 23.78 12.14 5.12
N LYS A 274 23.59 12.13 3.80
CA LYS A 274 23.27 13.34 3.03
C LYS A 274 21.95 13.98 3.47
N GLY A 275 20.91 13.19 3.74
CA GLY A 275 19.63 13.70 4.24
C GLY A 275 19.77 14.37 5.61
N ILE A 276 20.55 13.76 6.51
CA ILE A 276 20.86 14.33 7.83
C ILE A 276 21.61 15.65 7.68
N LYS A 277 22.67 15.69 6.85
CA LYS A 277 23.49 16.90 6.62
C LYS A 277 22.71 18.02 5.94
N ALA A 278 21.85 17.69 4.98
CA ALA A 278 20.92 18.63 4.36
C ALA A 278 19.85 19.15 5.34
N GLY A 279 19.68 18.46 6.47
CA GLY A 279 18.65 18.77 7.44
C GLY A 279 17.24 18.46 6.92
N SER A 280 17.11 17.49 6.01
CA SER A 280 15.86 17.10 5.35
C SER A 280 14.74 16.88 6.35
N LYS A 281 13.54 17.30 5.97
CA LYS A 281 12.34 17.13 6.80
C LYS A 281 11.84 15.69 6.76
N LEU A 282 12.10 15.00 5.66
CA LEU A 282 11.70 13.63 5.44
C LEU A 282 12.82 12.87 4.73
N ILE A 283 13.22 11.72 5.27
CA ILE A 283 14.18 10.79 4.66
C ILE A 283 13.47 9.45 4.49
N VAL A 284 13.46 8.91 3.27
CA VAL A 284 12.73 7.69 2.90
C VAL A 284 13.68 6.75 2.19
N VAL A 285 14.01 5.61 2.79
CA VAL A 285 14.92 4.65 2.18
C VAL A 285 14.37 3.24 2.21
N ALA A 286 14.50 2.53 1.09
CA ALA A 286 14.19 1.10 0.99
C ALA A 286 15.50 0.36 0.70
N PRO A 287 16.12 -0.25 1.70
CA PRO A 287 17.38 -0.93 1.50
C PRO A 287 17.15 -2.29 0.84
N CYS A 288 17.98 -2.59 -0.16
CA CYS A 288 17.87 -3.80 -0.98
C CYS A 288 18.84 -4.93 -0.58
N CYS A 289 19.96 -4.60 0.05
CA CYS A 289 21.04 -5.53 0.39
C CYS A 289 21.80 -5.01 1.61
N HIS A 290 22.29 -5.91 2.47
CA HIS A 290 23.05 -5.56 3.67
C HIS A 290 24.23 -6.53 3.83
N LYS A 291 25.40 -6.14 3.31
CA LYS A 291 26.61 -6.97 3.38
C LYS A 291 27.56 -6.47 4.45
N GLN A 292 27.57 -5.18 4.76
CA GLN A 292 28.47 -4.59 5.75
C GLN A 292 28.29 -5.22 7.15
N ILE A 293 27.09 -5.14 7.74
CA ILE A 293 26.81 -5.70 9.07
C ILE A 293 26.96 -7.22 9.10
N ARG A 294 26.53 -7.93 8.04
CA ARG A 294 26.73 -9.38 7.96
C ARG A 294 28.22 -9.77 8.05
N LYS A 295 29.10 -9.05 7.36
CA LYS A 295 30.55 -9.28 7.43
C LYS A 295 31.09 -9.02 8.84
N GLU A 296 30.62 -7.96 9.49
CA GLU A 296 31.03 -7.64 10.86
C GLU A 296 30.59 -8.72 11.86
N ILE A 297 29.34 -9.20 11.80
CA ILE A 297 28.83 -10.29 12.65
C ILE A 297 29.69 -11.57 12.46
N VAL A 298 29.97 -11.94 11.21
CA VAL A 298 30.81 -13.11 10.87
C VAL A 298 32.24 -12.94 11.37
N LYS A 299 32.80 -11.73 11.31
CA LYS A 299 34.14 -11.41 11.79
C LYS A 299 34.22 -11.44 13.31
N GLY A 300 33.25 -10.85 13.99
CA GLY A 300 33.21 -10.75 15.45
C GLY A 300 32.99 -12.08 16.16
N LYS A 301 32.29 -13.04 15.51
CA LYS A 301 32.03 -14.41 16.03
C LYS A 301 31.54 -14.44 17.49
N LYS A 302 30.77 -13.42 17.89
CA LYS A 302 30.25 -13.32 19.24
C LYS A 302 29.18 -14.39 19.43
N ARG A 303 29.30 -15.18 20.50
CA ARG A 303 28.27 -16.13 20.90
C ARG A 303 27.21 -15.43 21.74
N ASN A 304 25.95 -15.61 21.38
CA ASN A 304 24.79 -15.19 22.17
C ASN A 304 23.67 -16.22 22.05
N GLU A 305 22.55 -15.97 22.71
CA GLU A 305 21.38 -16.84 22.73
C GLU A 305 20.72 -17.04 21.35
N LEU A 306 21.06 -16.23 20.34
CA LEU A 306 20.56 -16.36 18.96
C LEU A 306 21.45 -17.24 18.06
N ASP A 307 22.57 -17.77 18.57
CA ASP A 307 23.51 -18.61 17.82
C ASP A 307 22.84 -19.80 17.11
N PHE A 308 21.80 -20.39 17.71
CA PHE A 308 21.07 -21.52 17.13
C PHE A 308 20.32 -21.15 15.84
N LEU A 309 19.93 -19.87 15.67
CA LEU A 309 19.35 -19.33 14.45
C LEU A 309 20.46 -18.96 13.47
N THR A 310 21.43 -18.17 13.90
CA THR A 310 22.45 -17.55 13.04
C THR A 310 23.49 -18.53 12.50
N ARG A 311 23.57 -19.76 13.04
CA ARG A 311 24.33 -20.87 12.41
C ARG A 311 23.81 -21.21 11.00
N HIS A 312 22.55 -20.89 10.70
CA HIS A 312 21.95 -21.07 9.38
C HIS A 312 22.14 -19.78 8.55
N GLY A 313 22.86 -19.88 7.43
CA GLY A 313 23.25 -18.70 6.63
C GLY A 313 22.11 -17.79 6.21
N ILE A 314 20.93 -18.34 5.90
CA ILE A 314 19.73 -17.57 5.54
C ILE A 314 19.16 -16.76 6.72
N PHE A 315 19.21 -17.31 7.93
CA PHE A 315 18.75 -16.59 9.13
C PHE A 315 19.78 -15.55 9.57
N LEU A 316 21.07 -15.85 9.43
CA LEU A 316 22.13 -14.86 9.61
C LEU A 316 21.97 -13.68 8.66
N GLU A 317 21.66 -13.94 7.38
CA GLU A 317 21.38 -12.88 6.40
C GLU A 317 20.22 -12.01 6.91
N ARG A 318 19.04 -12.58 7.12
CA ARG A 318 17.85 -11.83 7.58
C ARG A 318 18.09 -11.07 8.89
N GLN A 319 18.78 -11.69 9.86
CA GLN A 319 19.14 -11.04 11.11
C GLN A 319 20.05 -9.83 10.86
N ALA A 320 21.06 -9.96 10.00
CA ALA A 320 21.94 -8.85 9.67
C ALA A 320 21.18 -7.69 8.99
N GLU A 321 20.18 -7.98 8.16
CA GLU A 321 19.32 -6.95 7.54
C GLU A 321 18.50 -6.21 8.58
N MET A 322 17.83 -6.95 9.46
CA MET A 322 17.06 -6.36 10.56
C MET A 322 17.92 -5.50 11.47
N VAL A 323 19.12 -5.97 11.83
CA VAL A 323 20.06 -5.21 12.67
C VAL A 323 20.54 -3.96 11.93
N THR A 324 20.84 -4.05 10.64
CA THR A 324 21.26 -2.87 9.85
C THR A 324 20.18 -1.80 9.85
N ASP A 325 18.92 -2.15 9.59
CA ASP A 325 17.84 -1.16 9.50
C ASP A 325 17.42 -0.62 10.86
N ALA A 326 17.50 -1.45 11.92
CA ALA A 326 17.32 -0.98 13.29
C ALA A 326 18.43 0.01 13.68
N MET A 327 19.68 -0.24 13.32
CA MET A 327 20.79 0.70 13.56
C MET A 327 20.58 2.02 12.79
N ARG A 328 20.17 1.97 11.52
CA ARG A 328 19.83 3.18 10.74
C ARG A 328 18.71 3.98 11.39
N ALA A 329 17.68 3.31 11.91
CA ALA A 329 16.60 3.96 12.64
C ALA A 329 17.12 4.62 13.94
N LEU A 330 17.92 3.92 14.75
CA LEU A 330 18.53 4.50 15.95
C LEU A 330 19.39 5.73 15.63
N ILE A 331 20.19 5.68 14.56
CA ILE A 331 21.01 6.82 14.14
C ILE A 331 20.11 8.00 13.71
N LEU A 332 19.06 7.77 12.93
CA LEU A 332 18.09 8.81 12.58
C LEU A 332 17.46 9.43 13.85
N GLU A 333 17.10 8.63 14.85
CA GLU A 333 16.59 9.11 16.15
C GLU A 333 17.59 9.98 16.89
N TYR A 334 18.87 9.58 16.91
CA TYR A 334 19.95 10.38 17.48
C TYR A 334 20.02 11.78 16.87
N PHE A 335 19.77 11.89 15.55
CA PHE A 335 19.74 13.15 14.81
C PHE A 335 18.37 13.87 14.83
N GLY A 336 17.44 13.46 15.69
CA GLY A 336 16.18 14.18 15.93
C GLY A 336 15.04 13.82 14.99
N TYR A 337 15.13 12.67 14.30
CA TYR A 337 14.05 12.15 13.47
C TYR A 337 13.18 11.20 14.28
N LYS A 338 11.86 11.32 14.12
CA LYS A 338 10.93 10.25 14.48
C LYS A 338 11.00 9.20 13.39
N THR A 339 11.37 7.97 13.74
CA THR A 339 11.53 6.91 12.76
C THR A 339 10.33 5.99 12.68
N LYS A 340 10.14 5.40 11.50
CA LYS A 340 9.20 4.31 11.28
C LYS A 340 9.86 3.28 10.36
N VAL A 341 9.83 2.02 10.76
CA VAL A 341 10.25 0.88 9.94
C VAL A 341 9.00 0.09 9.60
N MET A 342 8.65 0.01 8.31
CA MET A 342 7.37 -0.55 7.86
C MET A 342 7.51 -1.33 6.55
N GLN A 343 6.50 -2.13 6.22
CA GLN A 343 6.45 -2.84 4.95
C GLN A 343 6.14 -1.86 3.79
N PHE A 344 6.98 -1.83 2.77
CA PHE A 344 6.83 -1.03 1.56
C PHE A 344 5.81 -1.62 0.59
N ILE A 345 6.00 -2.90 0.23
CA ILE A 345 5.18 -3.65 -0.72
C ILE A 345 5.04 -5.10 -0.26
N SER A 346 3.98 -5.79 -0.68
CA SER A 346 3.78 -7.19 -0.33
C SER A 346 4.98 -8.05 -0.75
N ASP A 347 5.34 -9.03 0.10
CA ASP A 347 6.39 -10.03 -0.13
C ASP A 347 6.23 -10.77 -1.47
N ALA A 348 5.00 -10.82 -2.00
CA ALA A 348 4.71 -11.40 -3.31
C ALA A 348 5.43 -10.69 -4.47
N HIS A 349 5.87 -9.44 -4.27
CA HIS A 349 6.58 -8.64 -5.27
C HIS A 349 8.09 -8.61 -5.07
N THR A 350 8.55 -8.58 -3.81
CA THR A 350 9.98 -8.66 -3.47
C THR A 350 10.16 -9.08 -2.01
N PRO A 351 11.13 -9.96 -1.70
CA PRO A 351 11.48 -10.29 -0.31
C PRO A 351 12.20 -9.13 0.40
N LYS A 352 12.65 -8.11 -0.34
CA LYS A 352 13.28 -6.89 0.18
C LYS A 352 12.26 -5.76 0.13
N ASN A 353 11.53 -5.58 1.20
CA ASN A 353 10.37 -4.71 1.25
C ASN A 353 10.24 -3.91 2.54
N VAL A 354 11.35 -3.70 3.25
CA VAL A 354 11.37 -2.80 4.40
C VAL A 354 11.56 -1.37 3.90
N LEU A 355 10.80 -0.44 4.47
CA LEU A 355 10.98 1.00 4.30
C LEU A 355 11.35 1.61 5.65
N VAL A 356 12.48 2.29 5.70
CA VAL A 356 12.91 3.10 6.84
C VAL A 356 12.60 4.56 6.52
N VAL A 357 11.81 5.19 7.37
CA VAL A 357 11.39 6.58 7.21
C VAL A 357 11.76 7.38 8.43
N GLY A 358 12.45 8.50 8.24
CA GLY A 358 12.74 9.49 9.27
C GLY A 358 11.98 10.79 9.00
N VAL A 359 11.12 11.21 9.95
CA VAL A 359 10.44 12.52 9.92
C VAL A 359 11.12 13.44 10.92
N LYS A 360 11.66 14.58 10.47
CA LYS A 360 12.38 15.50 11.34
C LYS A 360 11.42 16.17 12.33
N THR A 361 11.76 16.15 13.60
CA THR A 361 10.94 16.75 14.67
C THR A 361 11.59 18.03 15.17
N LYS A 362 10.77 19.01 15.59
CA LYS A 362 11.27 20.28 16.17
C LYS A 362 11.67 20.13 17.65
N ASP A 363 11.02 19.21 18.37
CA ASP A 363 11.00 19.20 19.85
C ASP A 363 11.46 17.89 20.49
N ASN A 364 12.15 17.03 19.76
CA ASN A 364 12.68 15.81 20.34
C ASN A 364 14.21 15.81 20.29
N PRO A 365 14.89 16.44 21.27
CA PRO A 365 16.19 15.96 21.68
C PRO A 365 15.94 14.60 22.36
N GLY A 366 15.55 13.59 21.58
CA GLY A 366 15.43 12.21 22.05
C GLY A 366 16.71 11.90 22.82
N ASN A 367 16.62 11.09 23.87
CA ASN A 367 17.71 10.87 24.82
C ASN A 367 18.96 10.34 24.09
N ARG A 368 19.78 11.25 23.55
CA ARG A 368 20.88 10.93 22.63
C ARG A 368 21.86 9.97 23.27
N LYS A 369 22.02 10.10 24.59
CA LYS A 369 22.83 9.21 25.41
C LYS A 369 22.28 7.79 25.42
N GLU A 370 20.98 7.61 25.63
CA GLU A 370 20.33 6.30 25.60
C GLU A 370 20.37 5.68 24.19
N VAL A 371 20.16 6.48 23.15
CA VAL A 371 20.26 6.00 21.76
C VAL A 371 21.69 5.54 21.44
N LEU A 372 22.71 6.30 21.84
CA LEU A 372 24.11 5.90 21.70
C LEU A 372 24.42 4.61 22.47
N GLU A 373 23.93 4.48 23.70
CA GLU A 373 24.14 3.26 24.47
C GLU A 373 23.47 2.07 23.79
N LYS A 374 22.24 2.21 23.27
CA LYS A 374 21.57 1.14 22.50
C LYS A 374 22.36 0.75 21.25
N ILE A 375 22.92 1.72 20.52
CA ILE A 375 23.80 1.45 19.36
C ILE A 375 25.03 0.65 19.80
N ARG A 376 25.70 1.08 20.88
CA ARG A 376 26.87 0.42 21.46
C ARG A 376 26.55 -0.99 21.94
N GLU A 377 25.49 -1.18 22.72
CA GLU A 377 25.02 -2.47 23.21
C GLU A 377 24.70 -3.42 22.05
N THR A 378 24.01 -2.93 21.01
CA THR A 378 23.71 -3.71 19.80
C THR A 378 25.01 -4.17 19.12
N LYS A 379 25.98 -3.26 18.95
CA LYS A 379 27.29 -3.61 18.37
C LYS A 379 28.01 -4.67 19.20
N VAL A 380 28.06 -4.48 20.53
CA VAL A 380 28.67 -5.44 21.46
C VAL A 380 27.95 -6.79 21.41
N TYR A 381 26.63 -6.82 21.35
CA TYR A 381 25.82 -8.03 21.37
C TYR A 381 25.99 -8.87 20.09
N PHE A 382 26.03 -8.22 18.92
CA PHE A 382 26.19 -8.89 17.62
C PHE A 382 27.66 -9.02 17.16
N GLY A 383 28.62 -8.48 17.91
CA GLY A 383 30.04 -8.52 17.55
C GLY A 383 30.38 -7.60 16.37
N ILE A 384 29.68 -6.48 16.23
CA ILE A 384 29.86 -5.53 15.13
C ILE A 384 30.97 -4.53 15.49
N GLY A 385 32.03 -4.46 14.69
CA GLY A 385 33.12 -3.52 14.92
C GLY A 385 32.75 -2.08 14.53
N TYR A 386 32.07 -1.91 13.41
CA TYR A 386 31.59 -0.60 12.96
C TYR A 386 30.30 -0.70 12.14
N HIS A 387 29.59 0.42 11.99
CA HIS A 387 28.53 0.62 11.02
C HIS A 387 28.89 1.77 10.08
N HIS A 388 28.64 1.66 8.76
CA HIS A 388 29.10 2.69 7.80
C HIS A 388 28.51 4.08 8.09
N LEU A 389 27.19 4.16 8.34
CA LEU A 389 26.53 5.42 8.70
C LEU A 389 27.06 6.04 10.01
N GLU A 390 27.43 5.21 10.98
CA GLU A 390 27.99 5.64 12.27
C GLU A 390 29.33 6.37 12.04
N ARG A 391 30.20 5.79 11.19
CA ARG A 391 31.46 6.40 10.75
C ARG A 391 31.27 7.73 10.06
N LEU A 392 30.37 7.79 9.07
CA LEU A 392 30.11 9.03 8.32
C LEU A 392 29.68 10.17 9.24
N LEU A 393 28.95 9.85 10.31
CA LEU A 393 28.40 10.83 11.25
C LEU A 393 29.30 11.08 12.46
N GLY A 394 30.45 10.40 12.56
CA GLY A 394 31.39 10.56 13.68
C GLY A 394 30.84 10.04 15.00
N LEU A 395 30.03 8.97 14.97
CA LEU A 395 29.46 8.34 16.16
C LEU A 395 30.28 7.12 16.64
N ASP A 396 31.33 6.72 15.91
CA ASP A 396 32.22 5.63 16.29
C ASP A 396 32.96 6.02 17.59
N ALA A 397 32.61 5.37 18.71
CA ALA A 397 33.31 5.45 19.99
C ALA A 397 33.85 4.08 20.41
#